data_AF-A0AAN8WBK6-F1
#
_entry.id   AF-A0AAN8WBK6-F1
#
_cell.length_a   1.000
_cell.length_b   1.000
_cell.length_c   1.000
_cell.angle_alpha   90.00
_cell.angle_beta   90.00
_cell.angle_gamma   90.00
#
_symmetry.space_group_name_H-M   'P 1'
#
loop_
_entity.id
_entity.type
_entity.pdbx_description
1 polymer ?
#
loop_
_entity_poly.entity_id
_entity_poly.type
_entity_poly.pdbx_seq_one_letter_code
_entity_poly.pdbx_strand_id
1 'polypeptide(L)'
;MAPPSTQLVAATTDATLRFIDLRTCSYTHEFKVSMGGAGLVRCIDTSGDGHLVTVAHSSGVISVLDIRTGHLLSTWKPHEGEVLCMKWYKDGTFISSALDQTVSVWNVDDSKLKFTLRGPTEPVHLISLYGDEVITGTTANRIGVHTSVSPTASFSSVRLRSDTFRGVLTTMAILPLNRLLLLGADNGTIRLLC
;
A
#
# COMPACT_ATOMS: atom_id res chain seq x y z
N MET A 1 -13.61 0.68 0.29
CA MET A 1 -13.47 1.98 0.97
C MET A 1 -13.68 1.73 2.45
N ALA A 2 -12.71 2.06 3.30
CA ALA A 2 -12.94 2.05 4.74
C ALA A 2 -14.06 3.05 5.06
N PRO A 3 -14.96 2.76 6.01
CA PRO A 3 -16.07 3.64 6.36
C PRO A 3 -15.52 5.01 6.83
N PRO A 4 -16.31 6.10 6.72
CA PRO A 4 -15.89 7.41 7.21
C PRO A 4 -15.54 7.30 8.70
N SER A 5 -14.24 7.35 8.98
CA SER A 5 -13.69 7.33 10.32
C SER A 5 -13.40 8.77 10.73
N THR A 6 -13.72 9.10 11.99
CA THR A 6 -13.36 10.38 12.58
C THR A 6 -11.91 10.42 13.06
N GLN A 7 -11.14 9.35 12.82
CA GLN A 7 -9.75 9.23 13.23
C GLN A 7 -8.81 9.19 12.02
N LEU A 8 -7.73 9.96 12.10
CA LEU A 8 -6.60 9.93 11.18
C LEU A 8 -5.44 9.17 11.85
N VAL A 9 -4.84 8.24 11.11
CA VAL A 9 -3.62 7.55 11.51
C VAL A 9 -2.45 8.14 10.74
N ALA A 10 -1.43 8.60 11.46
CA ALA A 10 -0.20 9.12 10.87
C ALA A 10 1.01 8.36 11.42
N ALA A 11 1.94 7.98 10.57
CA ALA A 11 3.20 7.40 10.98
C ALA A 11 4.29 8.47 11.11
N THR A 12 5.19 8.27 12.07
CA THR A 12 6.38 9.10 12.26
C THR A 12 7.64 8.37 11.79
N THR A 13 8.75 9.10 11.67
CA THR A 13 10.07 8.53 11.40
C THR A 13 10.57 7.61 12.51
N ASP A 14 10.05 7.79 13.73
CA ASP A 14 10.50 7.08 14.93
C ASP A 14 9.75 5.75 15.13
N ALA A 15 9.13 5.23 14.06
CA ALA A 15 8.28 4.04 14.08
C ALA A 15 7.16 4.11 15.13
N THR A 16 6.53 5.29 15.25
CA THR A 16 5.32 5.48 16.05
C THR A 16 4.13 5.84 15.16
N LEU A 17 2.96 5.33 15.50
CA LEU A 17 1.68 5.71 14.92
C LEU A 17 0.98 6.67 15.86
N ARG A 18 0.55 7.81 15.32
CA ARG A 18 -0.23 8.84 16.00
C ARG A 18 -1.66 8.80 15.50
N PHE A 19 -2.60 8.78 16.43
CA PHE A 19 -4.03 8.81 16.17
C PHE A 19 -4.58 10.20 16.50
N ILE A 20 -5.24 10.83 15.53
CA ILE A 20 -5.76 12.19 15.63
C ILE A 20 -7.26 12.15 15.42
N ASP A 21 -8.04 12.65 16.39
CA ASP A 21 -9.48 12.85 16.20
C ASP A 21 -9.68 14.10 15.34
N LEU A 22 -10.29 13.94 14.17
CA LEU A 22 -10.52 15.01 13.20
C LEU A 22 -11.60 16.01 13.64
N ARG A 23 -12.44 15.67 14.61
CA ARG A 23 -13.47 16.59 15.11
C ARG A 23 -12.89 17.65 16.04
N THR A 24 -11.90 17.27 16.84
CA THR A 24 -11.22 18.13 17.81
C THR A 24 -9.84 18.58 17.34
N CYS A 25 -9.34 17.99 16.25
CA CYS A 25 -7.95 18.09 15.80
C CYS A 25 -6.94 17.80 16.92
N SER A 26 -7.30 16.94 17.87
CA SER A 26 -6.46 16.62 19.02
C SER A 26 -5.82 15.25 18.87
N TYR A 27 -4.61 15.13 19.38
CA TYR A 27 -3.94 13.86 19.55
C TYR A 27 -4.69 13.00 20.58
N THR A 28 -4.88 11.73 20.26
CA THR A 28 -5.57 10.76 21.14
C THR A 28 -4.60 9.72 21.68
N HIS A 29 -3.92 8.99 20.80
CA HIS A 29 -3.05 7.87 21.18
C HIS A 29 -1.75 7.81 20.36
N GLU A 30 -0.67 7.34 20.98
CA GLU A 30 0.52 6.80 20.30
C GLU A 30 0.63 5.31 20.50
N PHE A 31 0.96 4.63 19.42
CA PHE A 31 1.41 3.24 19.48
C PHE A 31 2.77 3.12 18.81
N LYS A 32 3.70 2.44 19.48
CA LYS A 32 4.99 2.09 18.91
C LYS A 32 4.83 0.82 18.09
N VAL A 33 5.23 0.85 16.82
CA VAL A 33 5.01 -0.23 15.86
C VAL A 33 6.26 -1.06 15.56
N SER A 34 7.38 -0.76 16.22
CA SER A 34 8.58 -1.60 16.16
C SER A 34 9.34 -1.57 17.47
N MET A 35 9.89 -2.73 17.87
CA MET A 35 10.72 -2.87 19.07
C MET A 35 12.23 -2.73 18.79
N GLY A 36 12.60 -2.07 17.70
CA GLY A 36 13.99 -1.82 17.29
C GLY A 36 14.39 -2.69 16.10
N GLY A 37 15.17 -2.13 15.17
CA GLY A 37 15.70 -2.84 14.01
C GLY A 37 14.78 -2.95 12.78
N ALA A 38 13.53 -2.45 12.81
CA ALA A 38 12.67 -2.47 11.63
C ALA A 38 12.97 -1.34 10.62
N GLY A 39 13.68 -0.28 11.01
CA GLY A 39 13.98 0.86 10.13
C GLY A 39 12.84 1.88 10.07
N LEU A 40 12.83 2.69 9.00
CA LEU A 40 11.88 3.79 8.81
C LEU A 40 10.52 3.25 8.35
N VAL A 41 9.43 3.87 8.77
CA VAL A 41 8.10 3.57 8.24
C VAL A 41 7.98 4.13 6.82
N ARG A 42 7.68 3.26 5.85
CA ARG A 42 7.57 3.62 4.43
C ARG A 42 6.14 3.78 3.97
N CYS A 43 5.25 2.92 4.44
CA CYS A 43 3.83 3.06 4.20
C CYS A 43 3.01 2.44 5.34
N ILE A 44 1.79 2.94 5.48
CA ILE A 44 0.78 2.44 6.40
C ILE A 44 -0.53 2.29 5.65
N ASP A 45 -1.34 1.33 6.05
CA ASP A 45 -2.69 1.17 5.52
C ASP A 45 -3.59 0.52 6.58
N THR A 46 -4.89 0.84 6.56
CA THR A 46 -5.87 0.35 7.54
C THR A 46 -6.80 -0.66 6.92
N SER A 47 -7.19 -1.68 7.69
CA SER A 47 -8.16 -2.68 7.25
C SER A 47 -9.52 -2.06 6.95
N GLY A 48 -10.32 -2.72 6.11
CA GLY A 48 -11.64 -2.23 5.70
C GLY A 48 -12.64 -2.06 6.85
N ASP A 49 -12.46 -2.81 7.95
CA ASP A 49 -13.24 -2.70 9.19
C ASP A 49 -12.68 -1.65 10.18
N GLY A 50 -11.50 -1.09 9.91
CA GLY A 50 -10.84 -0.10 10.76
C GLY A 50 -10.30 -0.64 12.09
N HIS A 51 -10.16 -1.96 12.24
CA HIS A 51 -9.65 -2.58 13.46
C HIS A 51 -8.13 -2.78 13.45
N LEU A 52 -7.56 -2.95 12.27
CA LEU A 52 -6.14 -3.26 12.10
C LEU A 52 -5.45 -2.17 11.30
N VAL A 53 -4.20 -1.90 11.68
CA VAL A 53 -3.27 -1.09 10.88
C VAL A 53 -2.05 -1.94 10.56
N THR A 54 -1.70 -1.96 9.28
CA THR A 54 -0.46 -2.55 8.80
C THR A 54 0.56 -1.44 8.61
N VAL A 55 1.79 -1.70 9.04
CA VAL A 55 2.93 -0.80 8.93
C VAL A 55 4.06 -1.53 8.24
N ALA A 56 4.53 -0.96 7.15
CA ALA A 56 5.62 -1.49 6.35
C ALA A 56 6.86 -0.64 6.50
N HIS A 57 7.99 -1.29 6.73
CA HIS A 57 9.23 -0.64 7.10
C HIS A 57 10.32 -0.79 6.02
N SER A 58 11.33 0.09 6.08
CA SER A 58 12.45 0.13 5.14
C SER A 58 13.35 -1.12 5.19
N SER A 59 13.35 -1.85 6.30
CA SER A 59 14.10 -3.12 6.42
C SER A 59 13.43 -4.32 5.72
N GLY A 60 12.25 -4.13 5.13
CA GLY A 60 11.45 -5.24 4.58
C GLY A 60 10.51 -5.88 5.60
N VAL A 61 10.52 -5.41 6.86
CA VAL A 61 9.61 -5.85 7.92
C VAL A 61 8.21 -5.27 7.75
N ILE A 62 7.19 -6.09 8.01
CA ILE A 62 5.79 -5.67 8.14
C ILE A 62 5.33 -5.95 9.57
N SER A 63 4.60 -5.00 10.14
CA SER A 63 4.03 -5.06 11.47
C SER A 63 2.53 -4.82 11.41
N VAL A 64 1.76 -5.60 12.17
CA VAL A 64 0.31 -5.47 12.27
C VAL A 64 -0.06 -5.12 13.71
N LEU A 65 -0.89 -4.11 13.87
CA LEU A 65 -1.30 -3.58 15.15
C LEU A 65 -2.83 -3.51 15.23
N ASP A 66 -3.39 -3.87 16.38
CA ASP A 66 -4.78 -3.59 16.72
C ASP A 66 -4.93 -2.11 17.11
N ILE A 67 -5.77 -1.38 16.37
CA ILE A 67 -6.01 0.05 16.57
C ILE A 67 -6.68 0.33 17.91
N ARG A 68 -7.55 -0.55 18.40
CA ARG A 68 -8.34 -0.33 19.61
C ARG A 68 -7.50 -0.53 20.88
N THR A 69 -6.63 -1.53 20.87
CA THR A 69 -5.82 -1.89 22.03
C THR A 69 -4.40 -1.33 21.98
N GLY A 70 -3.92 -0.97 20.79
CA GLY A 70 -2.54 -0.57 20.58
C GLY A 70 -1.55 -1.73 20.69
N HIS A 71 -2.04 -2.98 20.68
CA HIS A 71 -1.17 -4.15 20.76
C HIS A 71 -0.61 -4.52 19.39
N LEU A 72 0.69 -4.81 19.37
CA LEU A 72 1.37 -5.39 18.23
C LEU A 72 0.96 -6.86 18.12
N LEU A 73 0.18 -7.20 17.09
CA LEU A 73 -0.33 -8.55 16.88
C LEU A 73 0.73 -9.44 16.23
N SER A 74 1.43 -8.92 15.23
CA SER A 74 2.47 -9.68 14.54
C SER A 74 3.50 -8.77 13.89
N THR A 75 4.73 -9.29 13.79
CA THR A 75 5.85 -8.66 13.09
C THR A 75 6.66 -9.74 12.41
N TRP A 76 6.86 -9.60 11.10
CA TRP A 76 7.66 -10.53 10.33
C TRP A 76 8.43 -9.80 9.23
N LYS A 77 9.47 -10.44 8.68
CA LYS A 77 10.25 -9.92 7.55
C LYS A 77 9.86 -10.64 6.25
N PRO A 78 8.82 -10.17 5.53
CA PRO A 78 8.38 -10.78 4.29
C PRO A 78 9.30 -10.52 3.10
N HIS A 79 9.99 -9.38 3.08
CA HIS A 79 10.77 -8.92 1.94
C HIS A 79 12.23 -8.77 2.33
N GLU A 80 13.15 -9.10 1.41
CA GLU A 80 14.58 -8.86 1.60
C GLU A 80 14.96 -7.41 1.31
N GLY A 81 14.15 -6.74 0.49
CA GLY A 81 14.27 -5.32 0.19
C GLY A 81 13.26 -4.46 0.95
N GLU A 82 13.43 -3.15 0.83
CA GLU A 82 12.49 -2.16 1.35
C GLU A 82 11.08 -2.37 0.80
N VAL A 83 10.08 -2.35 1.69
CA VAL A 83 8.68 -2.32 1.27
C VAL A 83 8.33 -0.91 0.76
N LEU A 84 7.88 -0.85 -0.49
CA LEU A 84 7.61 0.41 -1.18
C LEU A 84 6.15 0.84 -1.02
N CYS A 85 5.22 -0.11 -1.11
CA CYS A 85 3.79 0.17 -1.03
C CYS A 85 3.03 -1.00 -0.40
N MET A 86 1.87 -0.70 0.17
CA MET A 86 0.97 -1.68 0.76
C MET A 86 -0.48 -1.22 0.58
N LYS A 87 -1.37 -2.18 0.28
CA LYS A 87 -2.81 -1.95 0.18
C LYS A 87 -3.62 -3.10 0.77
N TRP A 88 -4.53 -2.77 1.67
CA TRP A 88 -5.53 -3.67 2.19
C TRP A 88 -6.55 -4.05 1.13
N TYR A 89 -6.85 -5.34 1.12
CA TYR A 89 -7.93 -5.94 0.35
C TYR A 89 -9.04 -6.40 1.31
N LYS A 90 -9.97 -7.21 0.81
CA LYS A 90 -11.04 -7.83 1.62
C LYS A 90 -10.54 -9.08 2.37
N ASP A 91 -11.31 -9.51 3.36
CA ASP A 91 -11.13 -10.78 4.07
C ASP A 91 -9.74 -10.99 4.69
N GLY A 92 -9.28 -10.01 5.49
CA GLY A 92 -8.00 -10.12 6.22
C GLY A 92 -6.76 -10.15 5.32
N THR A 93 -6.94 -9.88 4.01
CA THR A 93 -5.86 -9.98 3.02
C THR A 93 -5.32 -8.59 2.70
N PHE A 94 -4.02 -8.46 2.48
CA PHE A 94 -3.40 -7.26 1.93
C PHE A 94 -2.31 -7.60 0.93
N ILE A 95 -1.93 -6.60 0.13
CA ILE A 95 -0.91 -6.70 -0.90
C ILE A 95 0.25 -5.78 -0.52
N SER A 96 1.48 -6.28 -0.60
CA SER A 96 2.69 -5.48 -0.45
C SER A 96 3.56 -5.56 -1.71
N SER A 97 4.27 -4.48 -2.02
CA SER A 97 5.34 -4.47 -3.00
C SER A 97 6.65 -4.01 -2.38
N ALA A 98 7.75 -4.54 -2.89
CA ALA A 98 9.08 -4.22 -2.39
C ALA A 98 10.10 -3.96 -3.51
N LEU A 99 11.26 -3.45 -3.10
CA LEU A 99 12.39 -3.18 -3.98
C LEU A 99 12.99 -4.46 -4.59
N ASP A 100 12.70 -5.62 -4.00
CA ASP A 100 13.04 -6.95 -4.53
C ASP A 100 12.21 -7.35 -5.78
N GLN A 101 11.40 -6.43 -6.31
CA GLN A 101 10.51 -6.60 -7.48
C GLN A 101 9.35 -7.57 -7.24
N THR A 102 9.13 -8.01 -6.00
CA THR A 102 8.02 -8.88 -5.65
C THR A 102 6.78 -8.09 -5.27
N VAL A 103 5.62 -8.60 -5.70
CA VAL A 103 4.31 -8.15 -5.23
C VAL A 103 3.65 -9.34 -4.57
N SER A 104 3.51 -9.29 -3.25
CA SER A 104 3.11 -10.42 -2.42
C SER A 104 1.75 -10.17 -1.79
N VAL A 105 0.93 -11.22 -1.72
CA VAL A 105 -0.40 -11.19 -1.10
C VAL A 105 -0.35 -11.98 0.20
N TRP A 106 -0.76 -11.34 1.29
CA TRP A 106 -0.61 -11.84 2.65
C TRP A 106 -1.96 -12.04 3.31
N ASN A 107 -2.08 -13.10 4.13
CA ASN A 107 -3.15 -13.22 5.10
C ASN A 107 -2.66 -12.72 6.45
N VAL A 108 -3.39 -11.80 7.07
CA VAL A 108 -3.05 -11.22 8.37
C VAL A 108 -3.27 -12.20 9.50
N ASP A 109 -4.37 -12.96 9.43
CA ASP A 109 -4.76 -13.90 10.50
C ASP A 109 -3.68 -14.96 10.74
N ASP A 110 -3.09 -15.47 9.65
CA ASP A 110 -2.01 -16.46 9.70
C ASP A 110 -0.62 -15.84 9.63
N SER A 111 -0.51 -14.54 9.36
CA SER A 111 0.76 -13.84 9.05
C SER A 111 1.60 -14.57 8.00
N LYS A 112 0.95 -15.15 6.98
CA LYS A 112 1.56 -16.01 5.96
C LYS A 112 1.36 -15.47 4.56
N LEU A 113 2.33 -15.73 3.70
CA LEU A 113 2.24 -15.49 2.27
C LEU A 113 1.18 -16.42 1.67
N LYS A 114 0.15 -15.87 1.02
CA LYS A 114 -0.82 -16.66 0.25
C LYS A 114 -0.22 -17.01 -1.11
N PHE A 115 0.25 -16.01 -1.84
CA PHE A 115 0.90 -16.14 -3.14
C PHE A 115 1.56 -14.83 -3.56
N THR A 116 2.38 -14.89 -4.62
CA THR A 116 3.02 -13.73 -5.24
C THR A 116 2.36 -13.46 -6.60
N LEU A 117 2.00 -12.21 -6.86
CA LEU A 117 1.51 -11.75 -8.15
C LEU A 117 2.69 -11.66 -9.12
N ARG A 118 2.69 -12.52 -10.15
CA ARG A 118 3.72 -12.52 -11.19
C ARG A 118 3.41 -11.45 -12.25
N GLY A 119 4.43 -11.04 -12.98
CA GLY A 119 4.28 -10.10 -14.10
C GLY A 119 5.14 -8.83 -13.98
N PRO A 120 5.13 -8.11 -12.85
CA PRO A 120 5.99 -6.96 -12.67
C PRO A 120 7.46 -7.35 -12.84
N THR A 121 8.18 -6.64 -13.72
CA THR A 121 9.61 -6.85 -13.98
C THR A 121 10.48 -5.74 -13.39
N GLU A 122 9.87 -4.84 -12.64
CA GLU A 122 10.48 -3.65 -12.06
C GLU A 122 9.86 -3.44 -10.66
N PRO A 123 10.57 -2.73 -9.75
CA PRO A 123 10.01 -2.41 -8.44
C PRO A 123 8.70 -1.61 -8.57
N VAL A 124 7.64 -2.15 -7.98
CA VAL A 124 6.32 -1.51 -7.95
C VAL A 124 6.30 -0.56 -6.76
N HIS A 125 6.24 0.75 -7.02
CA HIS A 125 6.18 1.76 -5.96
C HIS A 125 4.76 2.26 -5.69
N LEU A 126 3.80 1.94 -6.55
CA LEU A 126 2.39 2.31 -6.38
C LEU A 126 1.47 1.10 -6.55
N ILE A 127 0.52 0.95 -5.65
CA ILE A 127 -0.56 -0.04 -5.74
C ILE A 127 -1.89 0.68 -5.52
N SER A 128 -2.86 0.41 -6.37
CA SER A 128 -4.26 0.84 -6.23
C SER A 128 -5.18 -0.35 -6.51
N LEU A 129 -6.33 -0.36 -5.85
CA LEU A 129 -7.31 -1.45 -5.96
C LEU A 129 -8.62 -0.93 -6.51
N TYR A 130 -9.20 -1.69 -7.44
CA TYR A 130 -10.52 -1.42 -8.00
C TYR A 130 -11.35 -2.70 -8.04
N GLY A 131 -12.20 -2.89 -7.03
CA GLY A 131 -12.87 -4.16 -6.81
C GLY A 131 -11.85 -5.27 -6.57
N ASP A 132 -11.79 -6.23 -7.48
CA ASP A 132 -10.83 -7.35 -7.42
C ASP A 132 -9.58 -7.09 -8.28
N GLU A 133 -9.53 -6.00 -9.04
CA GLU A 133 -8.39 -5.64 -9.88
C GLU A 133 -7.28 -4.95 -9.08
N VAL A 134 -6.03 -5.31 -9.36
CA VAL A 134 -4.84 -4.66 -8.79
C VAL A 134 -4.17 -3.85 -9.87
N ILE A 135 -4.09 -2.54 -9.67
CA ILE A 135 -3.37 -1.64 -10.55
C ILE A 135 -2.04 -1.30 -9.87
N THR A 136 -0.95 -1.54 -10.58
CA THR A 136 0.42 -1.35 -10.15
C THR A 136 1.08 -0.26 -10.98
N GLY A 137 1.92 0.56 -10.36
CA GLY A 137 2.74 1.57 -11.03
C GLY A 137 4.21 1.36 -10.74
N THR A 138 5.07 1.48 -11.76
CA THR A 138 6.53 1.38 -11.65
C THR A 138 7.21 2.71 -11.93
N THR A 139 8.45 2.85 -11.46
CA THR A 139 9.26 4.06 -11.69
C THR A 139 9.65 4.26 -13.16
N ALA A 140 9.57 3.24 -14.01
CA ALA A 140 9.77 3.37 -15.45
C ALA A 140 8.48 3.75 -16.21
N ASN A 141 7.49 4.33 -15.51
CA ASN A 141 6.21 4.76 -16.05
C ASN A 141 5.41 3.61 -16.71
N ARG A 142 5.49 2.40 -16.15
CA ARG A 142 4.59 1.31 -16.53
C ARG A 142 3.44 1.24 -15.55
N ILE A 143 2.23 1.08 -16.10
CA ILE A 143 1.04 0.72 -15.35
C ILE A 143 0.78 -0.76 -15.65
N GLY A 144 0.80 -1.59 -14.62
CA GLY A 144 0.40 -3.00 -14.69
C GLY A 144 -0.99 -3.19 -14.12
N VAL A 145 -1.82 -4.01 -14.75
CA VAL A 145 -3.15 -4.37 -14.25
C VAL A 145 -3.24 -5.88 -14.12
N HIS A 146 -3.49 -6.35 -12.91
CA HIS A 146 -3.92 -7.71 -12.62
C HIS A 146 -5.45 -7.74 -12.54
N THR A 147 -6.07 -8.65 -13.30
CA THR A 147 -7.54 -8.76 -13.36
C THR A 147 -8.19 -9.26 -12.08
N SER A 148 -7.43 -9.94 -11.21
CA SER A 148 -7.92 -10.42 -9.92
C SER A 148 -6.78 -10.55 -8.90
N VAL A 149 -7.11 -10.51 -7.62
CA VAL A 149 -6.20 -10.92 -6.53
C VAL A 149 -6.19 -12.45 -6.44
N SER A 150 -5.62 -13.12 -7.44
CA SER A 150 -5.52 -14.58 -7.51
C SER A 150 -4.18 -15.02 -8.12
N PRO A 151 -3.67 -16.22 -7.82
CA PRO A 151 -2.39 -16.69 -8.35
C PRO A 151 -2.41 -16.92 -9.87
N THR A 152 -3.60 -17.14 -10.45
CA THR A 152 -3.81 -17.36 -11.90
C THR A 152 -4.29 -16.09 -12.61
N ALA A 153 -4.22 -14.93 -11.95
CA ALA A 153 -4.68 -13.68 -12.53
C ALA A 153 -3.87 -13.34 -13.79
N SER A 154 -4.59 -12.87 -14.81
CA SER A 154 -3.93 -12.34 -16.00
C SER A 154 -3.28 -11.01 -15.66
N PHE A 155 -2.03 -10.84 -16.11
CA PHE A 155 -1.28 -9.60 -15.96
C PHE A 155 -1.14 -8.93 -17.32
N SER A 156 -1.53 -7.67 -17.39
CA SER A 156 -1.27 -6.80 -18.53
C SER A 156 -0.43 -5.61 -18.08
N SER A 157 0.47 -5.10 -18.91
CA SER A 157 1.20 -3.89 -18.60
C SER A 157 1.28 -2.96 -19.80
N VAL A 158 1.14 -1.67 -19.53
CA VAL A 158 1.21 -0.60 -20.53
C VAL A 158 2.27 0.39 -20.09
N ARG A 159 3.23 0.66 -20.97
CA ARG A 159 4.20 1.73 -20.76
C ARG A 159 3.57 3.04 -21.20
N LEU A 160 3.52 4.02 -20.31
CA LEU A 160 3.09 5.37 -20.66
C LEU A 160 4.11 5.97 -21.63
N ARG A 161 3.60 6.43 -22.77
CA ARG A 161 4.42 7.10 -23.77
C ARG A 161 4.79 8.50 -23.28
N SER A 162 6.00 8.95 -23.62
CA SER A 162 6.55 10.25 -23.21
C SER A 162 5.81 11.44 -23.83
N ASP A 163 5.08 11.22 -24.93
CA ASP A 163 4.18 12.19 -25.55
C ASP A 163 2.96 12.49 -24.66
N THR A 164 2.47 11.48 -23.95
CA THR A 164 1.23 11.50 -23.17
C THR A 164 1.52 11.85 -21.70
N PHE A 165 2.60 11.32 -21.15
CA PHE A 165 3.03 11.53 -19.77
C PHE A 165 4.49 11.94 -19.74
N ARG A 166 4.75 13.21 -19.39
CA ARG A 166 6.11 13.74 -19.20
C ARG A 166 6.45 13.68 -17.72
N GLY A 167 7.62 13.15 -17.40
CA GLY A 167 8.10 13.02 -16.02
C GLY A 167 8.03 11.58 -15.50
N VAL A 168 8.35 11.40 -14.23
CA VAL A 168 8.28 10.12 -13.52
C VAL A 168 6.97 10.03 -12.76
N LEU A 169 6.31 8.88 -12.83
CA LEU A 169 5.08 8.60 -12.11
C LEU A 169 5.33 8.64 -10.60
N THR A 170 4.71 9.58 -9.88
CA THR A 170 4.87 9.73 -8.42
C THR A 170 3.67 9.25 -7.64
N THR A 171 2.46 9.45 -8.16
CA THR A 171 1.22 9.01 -7.51
C THR A 171 0.18 8.58 -8.52
N MET A 172 -0.74 7.74 -8.05
CA MET A 172 -1.81 7.17 -8.85
C MET A 172 -3.07 7.02 -8.00
N ALA A 173 -4.21 7.44 -8.54
CA ALA A 173 -5.52 7.21 -7.92
C ALA A 173 -6.55 6.76 -8.97
N ILE A 174 -7.44 5.86 -8.57
CA ILE A 174 -8.54 5.40 -9.43
C ILE A 174 -9.81 6.12 -9.00
N LEU A 175 -10.54 6.69 -9.95
CA LEU A 175 -11.84 7.29 -9.72
C LEU A 175 -12.92 6.19 -9.76
N PRO A 176 -13.58 5.87 -8.63
CA PRO A 176 -14.43 4.68 -8.52
C PRO A 176 -15.60 4.64 -9.51
N LEU A 177 -16.16 5.81 -9.84
CA LEU A 177 -17.38 5.95 -10.63
C LEU A 177 -17.14 5.74 -12.12
N ASN A 178 -16.02 6.25 -12.65
CA ASN A 178 -15.78 6.33 -14.09
C ASN A 178 -14.64 5.42 -14.56
N ARG A 179 -14.04 4.63 -13.65
CA ARG A 179 -12.84 3.81 -13.91
C ARG A 179 -11.69 4.58 -14.57
N LEU A 180 -11.64 5.89 -14.30
CA LEU A 180 -10.58 6.77 -14.79
C LEU A 180 -9.40 6.71 -13.83
N LEU A 181 -8.21 6.94 -14.37
CA LEU A 181 -6.96 6.82 -13.64
C LEU A 181 -6.25 8.18 -13.59
N LEU A 182 -6.07 8.70 -12.39
CA LEU A 182 -5.42 9.98 -12.11
C LEU A 182 -3.92 9.77 -11.90
N LEU A 183 -3.16 10.17 -12.91
CA LEU A 183 -1.73 10.39 -13.05
C LEU A 183 -1.18 11.56 -12.23
N GLY A 184 -0.24 11.36 -11.30
CA GLY A 184 0.62 12.45 -10.82
C GLY A 184 2.09 12.23 -11.20
N ALA A 185 2.74 13.28 -11.72
CA ALA A 185 4.15 13.26 -12.10
C ALA A 185 5.03 14.09 -11.16
N ASP A 186 6.34 13.82 -11.17
CA ASP A 186 7.37 14.57 -10.43
C ASP A 186 7.47 16.06 -10.82
N ASN A 187 7.18 16.39 -12.07
CA ASN A 187 7.12 17.77 -12.57
C ASN A 187 5.83 18.52 -12.17
N GLY A 188 4.99 17.93 -11.33
CA GLY A 188 3.72 18.51 -10.88
C GLY A 188 2.56 18.38 -11.88
N THR A 189 2.75 17.71 -13.02
CA THR A 189 1.65 17.47 -13.96
C THR A 189 0.68 16.41 -13.42
N ILE A 190 -0.61 16.71 -13.53
CA ILE A 190 -1.69 15.77 -13.22
C ILE A 190 -2.38 15.40 -14.54
N ARG A 191 -2.52 14.10 -14.80
CA ARG A 191 -3.12 13.57 -16.03
C ARG A 191 -4.26 12.63 -15.69
N LEU A 192 -5.38 12.77 -16.38
CA LEU A 192 -6.49 11.85 -16.28
C LEU A 192 -6.45 10.92 -17.50
N LEU A 193 -6.36 9.61 -17.27
CA LEU A 193 -6.44 8.58 -18.31
C LEU A 193 -7.82 7.91 -18.24
N CYS A 194 -8.33 7.56 -19.41
CA CYS A 194 -9.57 6.82 -19.62
C CYS A 194 -9.32 5.39 -20.08
#